data_AF-A0A0T6AY87-F1
#
_entry.id   AF-A0A0T6AY87-F1
#
_cell.length_a   1.000
_cell.length_b   1.000
_cell.length_c   1.000
_cell.angle_alpha   90.00
_cell.angle_beta   90.00
_cell.angle_gamma   90.00
#
_symmetry.space_group_name_H-M   'P 1'
#
loop_
_entity.id
_entity.type
_entity.pdbx_description
1 polymer ?
#
loop_
_entity_poly.entity_id
_entity_poly.type
_entity_poly.pdbx_seq_one_letter_code
_entity_poly.pdbx_strand_id
1 'polypeptide(L)'
;NKLDVFKDTVEENCTTDCSVGSEYKKLDETKCCGECVKYACVIDGEFKDGGEIWYSEDYCTEYFCVDNYYDVKNVSIRCEGAPPDDNIEYIYQREPVEGECCGRWEKTACGIHGQTYTEGQSWTSPSDPCVTITCSKGDADQLTKKVATQTCYRDCKPGEEYRTPSDECCGRCVPVYCISEDGPKTPGEQWISADFCMTYKCVAQNETLSILSSEVKCPKPPKDEGYQYDIVKPEDECCVEYKKVGCIIEGEVYKVGQNLTKTEEKGCIVIECVEDETGDIVKKEKEEKCVTNCPLGHQYTKVTGKCCGECKQNVCIWNGQIKEVGTTWTSENTCINYTCTVVDGEFSVIPEHPSCPNFPEDCPADRIVEKDCCKICGPSAENKVQCGPEAMKLDYTIRLIEESKGIRTKCTNHEAIDNLMQCIGSCDSHTKFNSLTGAFETECNCCQATSTMPLTIELQCTDGTIMEKELLVPNTCSCVGCNTAGYKKTKTPANTFSWGKDGVTNISKFGS
;
A
#
# COMPACT_ATOMS: atom_id res chain seq x y z
N ASN A 1 12.59 200.44 32.20
CA ASN A 1 12.58 200.65 33.66
C ASN A 1 12.24 199.33 34.33
N LYS A 2 13.17 198.83 35.15
CA LYS A 2 13.14 197.69 36.11
C LYS A 2 12.89 196.25 35.63
N LEU A 3 13.87 195.41 36.01
CA LEU A 3 13.85 193.94 36.13
C LEU A 3 12.84 193.48 37.21
N ASP A 4 12.40 192.23 37.08
CA ASP A 4 12.43 191.26 38.20
C ASP A 4 12.66 189.83 37.67
N VAL A 5 13.44 189.06 38.43
CA VAL A 5 13.82 187.65 38.21
C VAL A 5 13.06 186.78 39.22
N PHE A 6 12.49 185.65 38.79
CA PHE A 6 12.01 184.57 39.68
C PHE A 6 12.71 183.25 39.30
N LYS A 7 12.99 182.42 40.31
CA LYS A 7 13.72 181.14 40.24
C LYS A 7 12.81 179.97 40.66
N ASP A 8 13.14 178.80 40.12
CA ASP A 8 12.44 177.50 39.98
C ASP A 8 11.96 176.72 41.21
N THR A 9 11.07 175.74 40.93
CA THR A 9 11.27 174.30 41.25
C THR A 9 10.47 173.40 40.28
N VAL A 10 11.05 172.29 39.79
CA VAL A 10 10.38 171.22 39.01
C VAL A 10 10.57 169.88 39.77
N GLU A 11 9.48 169.15 40.06
CA GLU A 11 9.49 167.79 40.62
C GLU A 11 9.35 166.74 39.49
N GLU A 12 10.20 165.70 39.47
CA GLU A 12 10.05 164.49 38.65
C GLU A 12 9.44 163.35 39.48
N ASN A 13 8.34 162.74 39.02
CA ASN A 13 7.68 161.59 39.65
C ASN A 13 8.20 160.26 39.08
N CYS A 14 8.72 159.36 39.93
CA CYS A 14 9.13 158.01 39.54
C CYS A 14 7.96 157.03 39.51
N THR A 15 7.91 156.14 38.51
CA THR A 15 6.96 155.02 38.46
C THR A 15 7.47 153.87 39.33
N THR A 16 6.71 153.51 40.36
CA THR A 16 7.04 152.41 41.30
C THR A 16 6.21 151.14 41.08
N ASP A 17 5.33 151.14 40.08
CA ASP A 17 4.44 150.02 39.78
C ASP A 17 5.19 149.00 38.91
N CYS A 18 5.65 147.91 39.55
CA CYS A 18 6.40 146.85 38.89
C CYS A 18 5.48 145.73 38.42
N SER A 19 5.84 145.08 37.32
CA SER A 19 5.15 143.87 36.86
C SER A 19 5.22 142.78 37.93
N VAL A 20 4.17 141.96 38.00
CA VAL A 20 4.05 140.83 38.93
C VAL A 20 5.32 139.96 38.88
N GLY A 21 5.90 139.66 40.04
CA GLY A 21 7.19 138.93 40.17
C GLY A 21 8.43 139.83 40.19
N SER A 22 8.25 141.16 40.13
CA SER A 22 9.30 142.15 40.27
C SER A 22 9.01 143.12 41.41
N GLU A 23 10.06 143.57 42.09
CA GLU A 23 9.97 144.57 43.15
C GLU A 23 10.80 145.81 42.77
N TYR A 24 10.28 147.00 43.10
CA TYR A 24 11.00 148.24 42.84
C TYR A 24 12.15 148.38 43.83
N LYS A 25 13.38 148.39 43.33
CA LYS A 25 14.58 148.63 44.14
C LYS A 25 15.24 149.93 43.73
N LYS A 26 15.44 150.80 44.73
CA LYS A 26 16.25 152.02 44.55
C LYS A 26 17.72 151.61 44.46
N LEU A 27 18.30 151.73 43.27
CA LEU A 27 19.63 151.21 42.96
C LEU A 27 20.77 152.00 43.63
N ASP A 28 20.54 153.29 43.90
CA ASP A 28 21.52 154.19 44.51
C ASP A 28 20.79 155.43 45.10
N GLU A 29 21.29 155.99 46.20
CA GLU A 29 20.77 157.23 46.77
C GLU A 29 20.96 158.45 45.85
N THR A 30 21.91 158.38 44.91
CA THR A 30 22.22 159.44 43.94
C THR A 30 21.33 159.44 42.69
N LYS A 31 20.54 158.39 42.46
CA LYS A 31 19.57 158.32 41.36
C LYS A 31 18.17 158.67 41.85
N CYS A 32 17.49 159.54 41.11
CA CYS A 32 16.11 159.95 41.42
C CYS A 32 15.13 158.75 41.41
N CYS A 33 15.26 157.83 40.46
CA CYS A 33 14.43 156.63 40.36
C CYS A 33 15.25 155.33 40.42
N GLY A 34 14.63 154.28 40.97
CA GLY A 34 15.08 152.90 40.98
C GLY A 34 14.56 152.10 39.78
N GLU A 35 14.78 150.78 39.81
CA GLU A 35 14.36 149.87 38.76
C GLU A 35 13.59 148.69 39.35
N CYS A 36 12.70 148.10 38.54
CA CYS A 36 12.02 146.87 38.90
C CYS A 36 12.96 145.68 38.70
N VAL A 37 13.30 145.00 39.79
CA VAL A 37 14.15 143.80 39.78
C VAL A 37 13.25 142.59 39.99
N LYS A 38 13.34 141.61 39.09
CA LYS A 38 12.66 140.32 39.27
C LYS A 38 13.21 139.62 40.51
N TYR A 39 12.34 139.03 41.31
CA TYR A 39 12.74 138.26 42.50
C TYR A 39 12.16 136.83 42.51
N ALA A 40 11.25 136.51 41.59
CA ALA A 40 10.62 135.20 41.47
C ALA A 40 10.20 134.95 40.02
N CYS A 41 10.12 133.67 39.64
CA CYS A 41 9.42 133.31 38.41
C CYS A 41 7.91 133.35 38.66
N VAL A 42 7.14 133.79 37.67
CA VAL A 42 5.67 133.82 37.75
C VAL A 42 5.10 132.92 36.67
N ILE A 43 4.34 131.92 37.09
CA ILE A 43 3.60 131.01 36.20
C ILE A 43 2.18 130.86 36.72
N ASP A 44 1.18 131.13 35.86
CA ASP A 44 -0.25 131.08 36.19
C ASP A 44 -0.66 131.81 37.48
N GLY A 45 0.09 132.86 37.85
CA GLY A 45 -0.15 133.68 39.04
C GLY A 45 0.52 133.17 40.32
N GLU A 46 1.22 132.03 40.29
CA GLU A 46 2.04 131.53 41.39
C GLU A 46 3.48 132.05 41.30
N PHE A 47 4.08 132.31 42.46
CA PHE A 47 5.48 132.72 42.60
C PHE A 47 6.34 131.50 42.88
N LYS A 48 7.40 131.34 42.09
CA LYS A 48 8.39 130.26 42.23
C LYS A 48 9.74 130.85 42.61
N ASP A 49 10.36 130.27 43.62
CA ASP A 49 11.66 130.73 44.09
C ASP A 49 12.76 130.38 43.08
N GLY A 50 13.83 131.17 43.06
CA GLY A 50 15.03 130.83 42.28
C GLY A 50 15.54 129.45 42.68
N GLY A 51 15.58 128.53 41.72
CA GLY A 51 16.09 127.17 41.89
C GLY A 51 15.01 126.13 42.14
N GLU A 52 13.75 126.57 42.26
CA GLU A 52 12.61 125.67 42.39
C GLU A 52 12.39 124.88 41.11
N ILE A 53 12.15 123.58 41.26
CA ILE A 53 11.84 122.64 40.19
C ILE A 53 10.45 122.07 40.46
N TRP A 54 9.60 122.01 39.43
CA TRP A 54 8.29 121.40 39.49
C TRP A 54 7.97 120.67 38.19
N TYR A 55 6.94 119.83 38.20
CA TYR A 55 6.57 119.01 37.05
C TYR A 55 5.16 119.38 36.56
N SER A 56 4.89 119.15 35.29
CA SER A 56 3.51 119.11 34.76
C SER A 56 2.71 117.98 35.40
N GLU A 57 1.38 118.05 35.30
CA GLU A 57 0.48 116.99 35.82
C GLU A 57 0.73 115.61 35.18
N ASP A 58 1.22 115.58 33.94
CA ASP A 58 1.62 114.36 33.23
C ASP A 58 3.08 113.94 33.50
N TYR A 59 3.79 114.67 34.38
CA TYR A 59 5.20 114.49 34.74
C TYR A 59 6.18 114.56 33.55
N CYS A 60 5.72 114.88 32.34
CA CYS A 60 6.53 114.86 31.12
C CYS A 60 7.25 116.16 30.83
N THR A 61 6.96 117.22 31.57
CA THR A 61 7.67 118.49 31.48
C THR A 61 8.19 118.86 32.86
N GLU A 62 9.51 118.89 32.98
CA GLU A 62 10.18 119.45 34.15
C GLU A 62 10.34 120.96 33.91
N TYR A 63 9.82 121.76 34.82
CA TYR A 63 9.96 123.20 34.85
C TYR A 63 10.94 123.60 35.95
N PHE A 64 11.74 124.61 35.71
CA PHE A 64 12.62 125.17 36.72
C PHE A 64 12.74 126.69 36.60
N CYS A 65 12.77 127.35 37.75
CA CYS A 65 12.98 128.78 37.85
C CYS A 65 14.47 129.09 37.91
N VAL A 66 14.99 129.87 36.95
CA VAL A 66 16.43 130.15 36.91
C VAL A 66 16.79 131.28 37.87
N ASP A 67 17.58 130.99 38.92
CA ASP A 67 17.89 131.86 40.07
C ASP A 67 18.40 133.26 39.70
N ASN A 68 19.09 133.40 38.57
CA ASN A 68 19.80 134.63 38.24
C ASN A 68 18.93 135.66 37.50
N TYR A 69 17.93 135.22 36.73
CA TYR A 69 17.12 136.11 35.89
C TYR A 69 15.62 135.80 35.96
N TYR A 70 15.23 134.81 36.77
CA TYR A 70 13.87 134.45 37.10
C TYR A 70 12.97 134.30 35.87
N ASP A 71 13.47 133.55 34.88
CA ASP A 71 12.65 133.03 33.79
C ASP A 71 12.39 131.54 34.01
N VAL A 72 11.18 131.12 33.67
CA VAL A 72 10.80 129.71 33.64
C VAL A 72 11.45 129.05 32.42
N LYS A 73 12.20 127.98 32.65
CA LYS A 73 12.66 127.06 31.62
C LYS A 73 11.97 125.72 31.79
N ASN A 74 11.94 124.94 30.72
CA ASN A 74 11.41 123.59 30.76
C ASN A 74 12.22 122.62 29.91
N VAL A 75 12.13 121.35 30.27
CA VAL A 75 12.65 120.22 29.49
C VAL A 75 11.53 119.20 29.36
N SER A 76 11.17 118.86 28.12
CA SER A 76 10.19 117.80 27.85
C SER A 76 10.88 116.45 27.71
N ILE A 77 10.43 115.48 28.50
CA ILE A 77 10.86 114.09 28.42
C ILE A 77 10.19 113.44 27.21
N ARG A 78 10.97 112.76 26.37
CA ARG A 78 10.45 111.92 25.28
C ARG A 78 10.60 110.46 25.66
N CYS A 79 9.48 109.75 25.79
CA CYS A 79 9.52 108.33 26.08
C CYS A 79 10.07 107.53 24.91
N GLU A 80 10.85 106.51 25.24
CA GLU A 80 11.34 105.53 24.28
C GLU A 80 10.17 104.85 23.55
N GLY A 81 10.41 104.43 22.31
CA GLY A 81 9.44 103.66 21.53
C GLY A 81 9.13 102.30 22.17
N ALA A 82 8.24 101.54 21.56
CA ALA A 82 8.11 100.13 21.92
C ALA A 82 9.47 99.42 21.73
N PRO A 83 9.77 98.38 22.52
CA PRO A 83 10.94 97.55 22.29
C PRO A 83 10.99 97.14 20.80
N PRO A 84 12.15 97.22 20.11
CA PRO A 84 12.25 96.86 18.70
C PRO A 84 11.86 95.39 18.52
N ASP A 85 10.83 95.17 17.70
CA ASP A 85 10.17 93.88 17.51
C ASP A 85 10.52 93.33 16.11
N ASP A 86 11.67 92.65 15.99
CA ASP A 86 12.10 92.03 14.73
C ASP A 86 11.36 90.71 14.43
N ASN A 87 10.51 90.25 15.34
CA ASN A 87 9.65 89.09 15.16
C ASN A 87 8.57 89.14 16.25
N ILE A 88 7.33 89.50 15.89
CA ILE A 88 6.14 89.70 16.74
C ILE A 88 5.89 88.52 17.68
N GLU A 89 6.75 88.32 18.67
CA GLU A 89 6.78 87.18 19.57
C GLU A 89 5.91 87.42 20.78
N TYR A 90 5.77 88.69 21.16
CA TYR A 90 4.99 89.17 22.30
C TYR A 90 4.32 90.48 21.94
N ILE A 91 3.09 90.66 22.41
CA ILE A 91 2.38 91.92 22.31
C ILE A 91 2.65 92.72 23.57
N TYR A 92 3.12 93.95 23.40
CA TYR A 92 3.44 94.87 24.50
C TYR A 92 2.38 95.96 24.63
N GLN A 93 2.01 96.27 25.86
CA GLN A 93 1.19 97.43 26.19
C GLN A 93 1.95 98.33 27.17
N ARG A 94 1.81 99.65 27.01
CA ARG A 94 2.41 100.62 27.93
C ARG A 94 1.45 100.85 29.08
N GLU A 95 1.84 100.46 30.29
CA GLU A 95 1.09 100.74 31.50
C GLU A 95 1.61 102.01 32.16
N PRO A 96 0.73 102.98 32.49
CA PRO A 96 1.14 104.21 33.17
C PRO A 96 1.66 103.88 34.58
N VAL A 97 2.79 104.49 34.94
CA VAL A 97 3.38 104.38 36.28
C VAL A 97 3.10 105.69 37.01
N GLU A 98 2.52 105.61 38.21
CA GLU A 98 2.19 106.79 39.01
C GLU A 98 3.46 107.59 39.35
N GLY A 99 3.44 108.90 39.04
CA GLY A 99 4.57 109.81 39.30
C GLY A 99 5.69 109.81 38.25
N GLU A 100 5.56 109.04 37.16
CA GLU A 100 6.54 109.00 36.07
C GLU A 100 5.91 109.43 34.74
N CYS A 101 6.67 110.17 33.91
CA CYS A 101 6.25 110.54 32.56
C CYS A 101 6.02 109.31 31.67
N CYS A 102 6.89 108.30 31.79
CA CYS A 102 6.93 107.18 30.86
C CYS A 102 6.43 105.91 31.53
N GLY A 103 5.32 105.38 31.01
CA GLY A 103 4.83 104.07 31.42
C GLY A 103 5.80 102.94 31.08
N ARG A 104 5.67 101.82 31.79
CA ARG A 104 6.47 100.61 31.59
C ARG A 104 5.82 99.73 30.53
N TRP A 105 6.63 99.05 29.72
CA TRP A 105 6.15 98.06 28.77
C TRP A 105 5.92 96.71 29.45
N GLU A 106 4.69 96.21 29.38
CA GLU A 106 4.32 94.87 29.86
C GLU A 106 3.89 93.97 28.70
N LYS A 107 4.21 92.67 28.82
CA LYS A 107 3.77 91.64 27.87
C LYS A 107 2.33 91.25 28.19
N THR A 108 1.41 91.49 27.27
CA THR A 108 -0.03 91.21 27.46
C THR A 108 -0.52 89.98 26.69
N ALA A 109 0.23 89.55 25.66
CA ALA A 109 -0.07 88.33 24.92
C ALA A 109 1.17 87.77 24.22
N CYS A 110 1.11 86.50 23.82
CA CYS A 110 2.10 85.87 22.96
C CYS A 110 1.68 86.03 21.48
N GLY A 111 2.64 86.35 20.61
CA GLY A 111 2.42 86.52 19.17
C GLY A 111 3.14 85.46 18.33
N ILE A 112 2.52 85.05 17.22
CA ILE A 112 3.18 84.27 16.16
C ILE A 112 2.52 84.56 14.81
N HIS A 113 3.31 84.96 13.81
CA HIS A 113 2.85 85.28 12.43
C HIS A 113 1.58 86.16 12.37
N GLY A 114 1.45 87.15 13.27
CA GLY A 114 0.31 88.07 13.33
C GLY A 114 -0.93 87.55 14.05
N GLN A 115 -0.90 86.34 14.62
CA GLN A 115 -1.93 85.85 15.54
C GLN A 115 -1.54 86.10 17.00
N THR A 116 -2.53 86.42 17.83
CA THR A 116 -2.36 86.80 19.23
C THR A 116 -3.02 85.78 20.15
N TYR A 117 -2.27 85.32 21.16
CA TYR A 117 -2.71 84.34 22.14
C TYR A 117 -2.61 84.90 23.56
N THR A 118 -3.74 84.98 24.25
CA THR A 118 -3.81 85.43 25.65
C THR A 118 -3.34 84.35 26.61
N GLU A 119 -3.14 84.72 27.87
CA GLU A 119 -2.78 83.77 28.93
C GLU A 119 -3.73 82.55 28.97
N GLY A 120 -3.16 81.35 29.06
CA GLY A 120 -3.85 80.07 29.07
C GLY A 120 -4.18 79.50 27.70
N GLN A 121 -4.12 80.28 26.62
CA GLN A 121 -4.35 79.78 25.27
C GLN A 121 -3.15 78.98 24.76
N SER A 122 -3.44 77.93 23.99
CA SER A 122 -2.44 77.05 23.39
C SER A 122 -2.69 76.89 21.89
N TRP A 123 -1.63 76.66 21.14
CA TRP A 123 -1.67 76.38 19.71
C TRP A 123 -0.64 75.33 19.32
N THR A 124 -0.87 74.65 18.20
CA THR A 124 0.08 73.71 17.62
C THR A 124 1.13 74.47 16.82
N SER A 125 2.38 74.03 16.90
CA SER A 125 3.47 74.63 16.14
C SER A 125 3.24 74.50 14.63
N PRO A 126 3.43 75.57 13.83
CA PRO A 126 3.27 75.53 12.38
C PRO A 126 4.25 74.57 11.68
N SER A 127 5.38 74.27 12.31
CA SER A 127 6.43 73.40 11.76
C SER A 127 6.41 71.97 12.31
N ASP A 128 5.67 71.72 13.41
CA ASP A 128 5.66 70.42 14.09
C ASP A 128 4.30 70.16 14.75
N PRO A 129 3.48 69.21 14.23
CA PRO A 129 2.17 68.91 14.79
C PRO A 129 2.25 68.30 16.20
N CYS A 130 3.42 67.82 16.65
CA CYS A 130 3.63 67.28 18.00
C CYS A 130 3.98 68.32 19.05
N VAL A 131 4.17 69.57 18.65
CA VAL A 131 4.56 70.63 19.56
C VAL A 131 3.36 71.52 19.85
N THR A 132 2.94 71.54 21.11
CA THR A 132 1.94 72.48 21.61
C THR A 132 2.63 73.59 22.37
N ILE A 133 2.33 74.83 22.02
CA ILE A 133 2.87 76.02 22.66
C ILE A 133 1.74 76.68 23.43
N THR A 134 1.95 76.97 24.72
CA THR A 134 0.98 77.62 25.60
C THR A 134 1.51 78.97 26.04
N CYS A 135 0.71 80.03 25.87
CA CYS A 135 1.03 81.33 26.44
C CYS A 135 0.70 81.32 27.94
N SER A 136 1.70 81.43 28.81
CA SER A 136 1.48 81.39 30.25
C SER A 136 2.55 82.18 31.01
N LYS A 137 2.20 82.61 32.22
CA LYS A 137 3.16 83.28 33.10
C LYS A 137 4.29 82.33 33.51
N GLY A 138 5.51 82.82 33.35
CA GLY A 138 6.74 82.17 33.82
C GLY A 138 7.05 82.54 35.27
N ASP A 139 8.23 82.13 35.75
CA ASP A 139 8.63 82.29 37.17
C ASP A 139 8.78 83.76 37.62
N ALA A 140 8.92 84.69 36.67
CA ALA A 140 9.03 86.12 36.91
C ALA A 140 7.70 86.88 36.74
N ASP A 141 6.56 86.19 36.79
CA ASP A 141 5.20 86.70 36.51
C ASP A 141 4.98 87.33 35.12
N GLN A 142 5.98 87.25 34.22
CA GLN A 142 5.87 87.69 32.84
C GLN A 142 5.38 86.57 31.92
N LEU A 143 4.63 86.93 30.86
CA LEU A 143 4.20 85.98 29.85
C LEU A 143 5.38 85.36 29.09
N THR A 144 5.34 84.04 29.00
CA THR A 144 6.30 83.18 28.30
C THR A 144 5.58 82.13 27.45
N LYS A 145 6.26 81.61 26.44
CA LYS A 145 5.77 80.50 25.62
C LYS A 145 6.26 79.20 26.24
N LYS A 146 5.38 78.44 26.89
CA LYS A 146 5.72 77.10 27.41
C LYS A 146 5.51 76.08 26.30
N VAL A 147 6.54 75.30 26.02
CA VAL A 147 6.54 74.32 24.93
C VAL A 147 6.35 72.93 25.54
N ALA A 148 5.31 72.24 25.10
CA ALA A 148 5.07 70.84 25.41
C ALA A 148 5.21 70.02 24.13
N THR A 149 6.04 68.98 24.16
CA THR A 149 6.23 68.06 23.04
C THR A 149 5.56 66.74 23.34
N GLN A 150 4.61 66.33 22.50
CA GLN A 150 3.99 65.02 22.58
C GLN A 150 4.93 63.96 22.01
N THR A 151 5.15 62.88 22.75
CA THR A 151 5.88 61.70 22.28
C THR A 151 4.91 60.63 21.81
N CYS A 152 5.17 60.02 20.65
CA CYS A 152 4.33 58.96 20.10
C CYS A 152 4.89 57.57 20.42
N TYR A 153 3.99 56.66 20.78
CA TYR A 153 4.30 55.23 20.88
C TYR A 153 4.32 54.62 19.47
N ARG A 154 5.47 54.04 19.08
CA ARG A 154 5.70 53.54 17.71
C ARG A 154 5.85 52.02 17.63
N ASP A 155 5.80 51.32 18.77
CA ASP A 155 6.00 49.89 18.83
C ASP A 155 4.71 49.16 18.45
N CYS A 156 4.64 48.73 17.19
CA CYS A 156 3.49 47.99 16.67
C CYS A 156 3.57 46.50 16.99
N LYS A 157 2.41 45.83 16.97
CA LYS A 157 2.34 44.37 17.12
C LYS A 157 2.99 43.69 15.90
N PRO A 158 3.48 42.45 16.03
CA PRO A 158 3.97 41.69 14.89
C PRO A 158 2.95 41.67 13.75
N GLY A 159 3.39 42.03 12.54
CA GLY A 159 2.55 42.10 11.34
C GLY A 159 1.97 43.49 11.05
N GLU A 160 2.20 44.46 11.93
CA GLU A 160 1.80 45.84 11.74
C GLU A 160 3.02 46.76 11.55
N GLU A 161 2.81 47.87 10.86
CA GLU A 161 3.81 48.92 10.65
C GLU A 161 3.23 50.27 11.08
N TYR A 162 4.05 51.08 11.75
CA TYR A 162 3.66 52.41 12.19
C TYR A 162 3.64 53.38 11.01
N ARG A 163 2.48 53.98 10.72
CA ARG A 163 2.35 55.00 9.67
C ARG A 163 1.82 56.31 10.22
N THR A 164 2.60 57.38 10.02
CA THR A 164 2.24 58.76 10.36
C THR A 164 1.60 59.48 9.17
N PRO A 165 0.36 59.98 9.28
CA PRO A 165 -0.17 60.98 8.36
C PRO A 165 0.70 62.24 8.36
N SER A 166 0.65 63.04 7.30
CA SER A 166 1.44 64.27 7.17
C SER A 166 1.00 65.39 8.11
N ASP A 167 -0.22 65.31 8.65
CA ASP A 167 -0.96 66.36 9.35
C ASP A 167 -1.32 66.01 10.81
N GLU A 168 -0.91 64.84 11.28
CA GLU A 168 -1.13 64.39 12.66
C GLU A 168 0.19 64.18 13.40
N CYS A 169 0.24 64.50 14.69
CA CYS A 169 1.45 64.25 15.50
C CYS A 169 1.79 62.76 15.57
N CYS A 170 0.81 61.92 15.92
CA CYS A 170 1.00 60.50 16.10
C CYS A 170 0.20 59.73 15.06
N GLY A 171 0.90 58.86 14.35
CA GLY A 171 0.33 57.86 13.47
C GLY A 171 -0.30 56.68 14.19
N ARG A 172 -0.72 55.71 13.38
CA ARG A 172 -1.33 54.45 13.83
C ARG A 172 -0.59 53.25 13.25
N CYS A 173 -0.63 52.14 13.98
CA CYS A 173 -0.18 50.85 13.47
C CYS A 173 -1.20 50.33 12.46
N VAL A 174 -0.74 49.97 11.26
CA VAL A 174 -1.57 49.39 10.20
C VAL A 174 -1.09 47.99 9.86
N PRO A 175 -2.00 47.03 9.61
CA PRO A 175 -1.62 45.67 9.25
C PRO A 175 -0.95 45.66 7.85
N VAL A 176 0.25 45.08 7.78
CA VAL A 176 1.05 44.96 6.55
C VAL A 176 1.41 43.52 6.21
N TYR A 177 1.39 42.61 7.19
CA TYR A 177 1.61 41.17 6.98
C TYR A 177 0.57 40.34 7.75
N CYS A 178 0.26 39.15 7.22
CA CYS A 178 -0.32 38.09 8.04
C CYS A 178 0.81 37.40 8.82
N ILE A 179 0.60 37.09 10.10
CA ILE A 179 1.60 36.36 10.90
C ILE A 179 1.24 34.87 10.90
N SER A 180 2.13 34.05 10.34
CA SER A 180 2.06 32.59 10.35
C SER A 180 3.16 31.98 11.22
N GLU A 181 3.13 30.67 11.47
CA GLU A 181 4.17 29.98 12.25
C GLU A 181 5.56 30.09 11.61
N ASP A 182 5.60 30.11 10.27
CA ASP A 182 6.82 30.27 9.48
C ASP A 182 7.26 31.75 9.33
N GLY A 183 6.54 32.68 9.97
CA GLY A 183 6.82 34.11 9.97
C GLY A 183 5.84 34.96 9.17
N PRO A 184 6.23 36.20 8.82
CA PRO A 184 5.35 37.18 8.18
C PRO A 184 5.08 36.83 6.70
N LYS A 185 3.82 36.98 6.29
CA LYS A 185 3.31 36.68 4.95
C LYS A 185 2.70 37.92 4.32
N THR A 186 3.08 38.18 3.08
CA THR A 186 2.59 39.36 2.35
C THR A 186 1.14 39.18 1.88
N PRO A 187 0.35 40.26 1.74
CA PRO A 187 -1.02 40.16 1.23
C PRO A 187 -1.04 39.52 -0.17
N GLY A 188 -1.84 38.47 -0.33
CA GLY A 188 -1.94 37.69 -1.56
C GLY A 188 -1.02 36.46 -1.60
N GLU A 189 -0.03 36.36 -0.71
CA GLU A 189 0.85 35.19 -0.61
C GLU A 189 0.05 33.94 -0.26
N GLN A 190 0.41 32.83 -0.91
CA GLN A 190 -0.16 31.51 -0.67
C GLN A 190 0.94 30.55 -0.25
N TRP A 191 0.62 29.69 0.71
CA TRP A 191 1.53 28.65 1.17
C TRP A 191 0.73 27.42 1.58
N ILE A 192 1.43 26.31 1.81
CA ILE A 192 0.83 25.04 2.20
C ILE A 192 1.40 24.60 3.54
N SER A 193 0.62 23.82 4.29
CA SER A 193 1.10 23.18 5.52
C SER A 193 2.19 22.17 5.22
N ALA A 194 2.99 21.84 6.24
CA ALA A 194 4.04 20.83 6.15
C ALA A 194 3.51 19.42 5.83
N ASP A 195 2.24 19.13 6.11
CA ASP A 195 1.56 17.89 5.73
C ASP A 195 0.85 17.97 4.38
N PHE A 196 1.01 19.09 3.66
CA PHE A 196 0.44 19.40 2.35
C PHE A 196 -1.10 19.45 2.30
N CYS A 197 -1.79 19.27 3.43
CA CYS A 197 -3.25 19.10 3.48
C CYS A 197 -4.03 20.40 3.67
N MET A 198 -3.35 21.50 3.99
CA MET A 198 -3.95 22.81 4.13
C MET A 198 -3.28 23.77 3.17
N THR A 199 -4.11 24.51 2.43
CA THR A 199 -3.67 25.68 1.68
C THR A 199 -4.05 26.93 2.45
N TYR A 200 -3.12 27.85 2.57
CA TYR A 200 -3.31 29.13 3.26
C TYR A 200 -3.15 30.27 2.26
N LYS A 201 -3.87 31.37 2.52
CA LYS A 201 -3.73 32.61 1.78
C LYS A 201 -3.85 33.79 2.72
N CYS A 202 -2.89 34.70 2.67
CA CYS A 202 -3.02 35.99 3.35
C CYS A 202 -3.97 36.87 2.54
N VAL A 203 -5.10 37.27 3.12
CA VAL A 203 -6.13 38.07 2.46
C VAL A 203 -6.35 39.39 3.20
N ALA A 204 -6.49 40.47 2.43
CA ALA A 204 -6.91 41.76 2.95
C ALA A 204 -8.44 41.87 2.83
N GLN A 205 -9.12 41.96 3.96
CA GLN A 205 -10.57 42.15 4.05
C GLN A 205 -10.87 43.32 4.99
N ASN A 206 -11.60 44.32 4.50
CA ASN A 206 -12.04 45.49 5.29
C ASN A 206 -10.89 46.15 6.09
N GLU A 207 -9.76 46.45 5.44
CA GLU A 207 -8.56 47.04 6.06
C GLU A 207 -7.87 46.17 7.13
N THR A 208 -8.30 44.91 7.29
CA THR A 208 -7.65 43.92 8.14
C THR A 208 -7.00 42.82 7.30
N LEU A 209 -5.89 42.26 7.79
CA LEU A 209 -5.24 41.10 7.19
C LEU A 209 -5.60 39.85 7.99
N SER A 210 -6.03 38.80 7.29
CA SER A 210 -6.37 37.52 7.88
C SER A 210 -5.84 36.36 7.03
N ILE A 211 -5.60 35.22 7.68
CA ILE A 211 -5.19 34.00 7.01
C ILE A 211 -6.45 33.21 6.68
N LEU A 212 -6.73 33.05 5.39
CA LEU A 212 -7.75 32.12 4.92
C LEU A 212 -7.12 30.74 4.74
N SER A 213 -7.71 29.72 5.36
CA SER A 213 -7.30 28.33 5.21
C SER A 213 -8.32 27.54 4.40
N SER A 214 -7.85 26.56 3.62
CA SER A 214 -8.71 25.66 2.85
C SER A 214 -8.11 24.25 2.84
N GLU A 215 -8.92 23.28 3.25
CA GLU A 215 -8.57 21.86 3.28
C GLU A 215 -8.49 21.29 1.86
N VAL A 216 -7.43 20.52 1.60
CA VAL A 216 -7.29 19.73 0.38
C VAL A 216 -8.31 18.58 0.42
N LYS A 217 -9.16 18.51 -0.61
CA LYS A 217 -10.17 17.45 -0.73
C LYS A 217 -9.55 16.22 -1.38
N CYS A 218 -9.30 15.17 -0.60
CA CYS A 218 -8.75 13.93 -1.13
C CYS A 218 -9.79 13.02 -1.79
N PRO A 219 -9.37 12.27 -2.83
CA PRO A 219 -10.21 11.25 -3.43
C PRO A 219 -10.56 10.18 -2.41
N LYS A 220 -11.82 9.72 -2.46
CA LYS A 220 -12.28 8.59 -1.66
C LYS A 220 -11.71 7.29 -2.23
N PRO A 221 -11.58 6.23 -1.41
CA PRO A 221 -11.20 4.91 -1.90
C PRO A 221 -12.06 4.50 -3.11
N PRO A 222 -11.46 3.99 -4.19
CA PRO A 222 -12.20 3.43 -5.31
C PRO A 222 -13.19 2.37 -4.80
N LYS A 223 -14.43 2.43 -5.29
CA LYS A 223 -15.49 1.45 -4.94
C LYS A 223 -15.47 0.20 -5.84
N ASP A 224 -14.44 0.02 -6.64
CA ASP A 224 -14.36 -1.13 -7.53
C ASP A 224 -13.98 -2.37 -6.73
N GLU A 225 -14.99 -3.11 -6.28
CA GLU A 225 -14.86 -4.39 -5.57
C GLU A 225 -14.18 -5.48 -6.44
N GLY A 226 -13.96 -5.21 -7.73
CA GLY A 226 -13.27 -6.10 -8.64
C GLY A 226 -11.74 -6.10 -8.53
N TYR A 227 -11.13 -5.17 -7.79
CA TYR A 227 -9.68 -5.04 -7.69
C TYR A 227 -9.21 -4.82 -6.26
N GLN A 228 -7.99 -5.30 -5.98
CA GLN A 228 -7.29 -4.95 -4.76
C GLN A 228 -6.42 -3.72 -5.01
N TYR A 229 -6.49 -2.79 -4.07
CA TYR A 229 -5.71 -1.57 -4.09
C TYR A 229 -4.64 -1.60 -2.99
N ASP A 230 -3.47 -1.08 -3.31
CA ASP A 230 -2.48 -0.66 -2.34
C ASP A 230 -2.56 0.85 -2.15
N ILE A 231 -2.26 1.31 -0.93
CA ILE A 231 -2.36 2.71 -0.54
C ILE A 231 -0.95 3.28 -0.48
N VAL A 232 -0.64 4.15 -1.44
CA VAL A 232 0.67 4.81 -1.52
C VAL A 232 0.52 6.24 -1.07
N LYS A 233 1.33 6.68 -0.09
CA LYS A 233 1.44 8.08 0.30
C LYS A 233 2.69 8.69 -0.36
N PRO A 234 2.54 9.59 -1.36
CA PRO A 234 3.68 10.34 -1.89
C PRO A 234 4.28 11.25 -0.80
N GLU A 235 5.59 11.51 -0.86
CA GLU A 235 6.29 12.32 0.17
C GLU A 235 5.82 13.78 0.20
N ASP A 236 5.50 14.35 -0.96
CA ASP A 236 5.17 15.77 -1.13
C ASP A 236 3.69 16.04 -1.44
N GLU A 237 2.80 15.12 -1.04
CA GLU A 237 1.36 15.25 -1.29
C GLU A 237 0.51 14.94 -0.05
N CYS A 238 -0.61 15.66 0.08
CA CYS A 238 -1.58 15.39 1.15
C CYS A 238 -2.25 14.03 0.97
N CYS A 239 -2.66 13.75 -0.26
CA CYS A 239 -3.58 12.67 -0.56
C CYS A 239 -2.85 11.38 -0.88
N VAL A 240 -3.44 10.28 -0.44
CA VAL A 240 -2.96 8.95 -0.82
C VAL A 240 -3.44 8.59 -2.23
N GLU A 241 -2.60 7.87 -2.95
CA GLU A 241 -2.93 7.25 -4.22
C GLU A 241 -3.36 5.79 -4.00
N TYR A 242 -4.37 5.35 -4.75
CA TYR A 242 -4.84 3.96 -4.74
C TYR A 242 -4.37 3.28 -6.01
N LYS A 243 -3.35 2.42 -5.92
CA LYS A 243 -2.82 1.68 -7.06
C LYS A 243 -3.40 0.27 -7.07
N LYS A 244 -3.94 -0.18 -8.20
CA LYS A 244 -4.34 -1.57 -8.33
C LYS A 244 -3.09 -2.45 -8.18
N VAL A 245 -3.19 -3.52 -7.41
CA VAL A 245 -2.11 -4.50 -7.21
C VAL A 245 -2.55 -5.93 -7.52
N GLY A 246 -3.84 -6.13 -7.77
CA GLY A 246 -4.40 -7.43 -8.13
C GLY A 246 -5.88 -7.35 -8.46
N CYS A 247 -6.40 -8.46 -8.97
CA CYS A 247 -7.79 -8.62 -9.34
C CYS A 247 -8.50 -9.47 -8.29
N ILE A 248 -9.71 -9.08 -7.90
CA ILE A 248 -10.58 -9.88 -7.03
C ILE A 248 -11.49 -10.71 -7.92
N ILE A 249 -11.34 -12.03 -7.91
CA ILE A 249 -12.12 -12.97 -8.72
C ILE A 249 -12.83 -13.92 -7.75
N GLU A 250 -14.16 -13.85 -7.70
CA GLU A 250 -15.00 -14.64 -6.76
C GLU A 250 -14.65 -14.45 -5.27
N GLY A 251 -14.20 -13.25 -4.90
CA GLY A 251 -13.85 -12.90 -3.52
C GLY A 251 -12.40 -13.22 -3.13
N GLU A 252 -11.66 -13.94 -3.98
CA GLU A 252 -10.24 -14.23 -3.79
C GLU A 252 -9.36 -13.24 -4.58
N VAL A 253 -8.18 -12.94 -4.02
CA VAL A 253 -7.21 -12.03 -4.63
C VAL A 253 -6.27 -12.79 -5.55
N TYR A 254 -6.13 -12.32 -6.79
CA TYR A 254 -5.17 -12.80 -7.78
C TYR A 254 -4.18 -11.70 -8.12
N LYS A 255 -2.88 -11.97 -7.94
CA LYS A 255 -1.78 -11.08 -8.35
C LYS A 255 -1.64 -11.07 -9.87
N VAL A 256 -1.00 -10.03 -10.39
CA VAL A 256 -0.65 -9.92 -11.81
C VAL A 256 0.10 -11.19 -12.25
N GLY A 257 -0.35 -11.80 -13.35
CA GLY A 257 0.17 -13.04 -13.92
C GLY A 257 -0.49 -14.32 -13.37
N GLN A 258 -1.31 -14.24 -12.32
CA GLN A 258 -2.12 -15.38 -11.87
C GLN A 258 -3.42 -15.49 -12.69
N ASN A 259 -3.92 -16.71 -12.83
CA ASN A 259 -5.16 -16.98 -13.53
C ASN A 259 -6.06 -17.95 -12.76
N LEU A 260 -7.35 -17.87 -13.03
CA LEU A 260 -8.38 -18.80 -12.60
C LEU A 260 -8.95 -19.49 -13.84
N THR A 261 -8.93 -20.82 -13.86
CA THR A 261 -9.60 -21.60 -14.91
C THR A 261 -10.93 -22.13 -14.38
N LYS A 262 -12.04 -21.57 -14.86
CA LYS A 262 -13.39 -22.08 -14.61
C LYS A 262 -13.75 -23.11 -15.66
N THR A 263 -14.01 -24.35 -15.25
CA THR A 263 -14.46 -25.40 -16.18
C THR A 263 -15.97 -25.32 -16.34
N GLU A 264 -16.44 -25.29 -17.58
CA GLU A 264 -17.84 -25.40 -17.96
C GLU A 264 -18.10 -26.68 -18.77
N GLU A 265 -19.37 -26.98 -19.05
CA GLU A 265 -19.80 -28.24 -19.67
C GLU A 265 -19.22 -28.47 -21.08
N LYS A 266 -18.91 -27.40 -21.83
CA LYS A 266 -18.39 -27.45 -23.22
C LYS A 266 -17.04 -26.75 -23.41
N GLY A 267 -16.38 -26.33 -22.32
CA GLY A 267 -15.16 -25.53 -22.40
C GLY A 267 -14.64 -25.09 -21.05
N CYS A 268 -13.78 -24.09 -21.06
CA CYS A 268 -13.39 -23.37 -19.87
C CYS A 268 -13.29 -21.87 -20.14
N ILE A 269 -13.43 -21.08 -19.08
CA ILE A 269 -13.14 -19.65 -19.07
C ILE A 269 -11.86 -19.47 -18.25
N VAL A 270 -10.81 -19.00 -18.90
CA VAL A 270 -9.58 -18.58 -18.22
C VAL A 270 -9.68 -17.10 -17.95
N ILE A 271 -9.70 -16.73 -16.67
CA ILE A 271 -9.70 -15.34 -16.22
C ILE A 271 -8.28 -15.03 -15.73
N GLU A 272 -7.60 -14.13 -16.43
CA GLU A 272 -6.22 -13.72 -16.11
C GLU A 272 -6.23 -12.31 -15.51
N CYS A 273 -5.49 -12.12 -14.43
CA CYS A 273 -5.18 -10.79 -13.93
C CYS A 273 -3.89 -10.31 -14.60
N VAL A 274 -3.99 -9.34 -15.49
CA VAL A 274 -2.86 -8.89 -16.31
C VAL A 274 -2.73 -7.38 -16.28
N GLU A 275 -1.51 -6.91 -16.51
CA GLU A 275 -1.23 -5.51 -16.79
C GLU A 275 -1.47 -5.26 -18.29
N ASP A 276 -2.21 -4.20 -18.60
CA ASP A 276 -2.49 -3.80 -19.97
C ASP A 276 -1.37 -2.95 -20.58
N GLU A 277 -1.56 -2.48 -21.81
CA GLU A 277 -0.55 -1.68 -22.54
C GLU A 277 -0.29 -0.31 -21.88
N THR A 278 -1.18 0.15 -21.00
CA THR A 278 -1.04 1.41 -20.27
C THR A 278 -0.38 1.25 -18.89
N GLY A 279 -0.12 0.01 -18.48
CA GLY A 279 0.34 -0.31 -17.14
C GLY A 279 -0.78 -0.45 -16.10
N ASP A 280 -2.05 -0.47 -16.52
CA ASP A 280 -3.19 -0.65 -15.62
C ASP A 280 -3.52 -2.14 -15.46
N ILE A 281 -3.97 -2.53 -14.26
CA ILE A 281 -4.34 -3.93 -13.99
C ILE A 281 -5.79 -4.15 -14.41
N VAL A 282 -5.99 -5.15 -15.27
CA VAL A 282 -7.28 -5.53 -15.84
C VAL A 282 -7.53 -7.04 -15.77
N LYS A 283 -8.81 -7.42 -15.74
CA LYS A 283 -9.24 -8.82 -15.90
C LYS A 283 -9.40 -9.12 -17.39
N LYS A 284 -8.72 -10.16 -17.87
CA LYS A 284 -8.86 -10.65 -19.23
C LYS A 284 -9.48 -12.03 -19.23
N GLU A 285 -10.62 -12.16 -19.90
CA GLU A 285 -11.33 -13.43 -20.01
C GLU A 285 -11.06 -14.05 -21.38
N LYS A 286 -10.75 -15.35 -21.39
CA LYS A 286 -10.57 -16.14 -22.59
C LYS A 286 -11.40 -17.42 -22.50
N GLU A 287 -12.36 -17.54 -23.41
CA GLU A 287 -13.12 -18.77 -23.60
C GLU A 287 -12.31 -19.77 -24.45
N GLU A 288 -12.20 -20.99 -23.97
CA GLU A 288 -11.62 -22.11 -24.71
C GLU A 288 -12.64 -23.25 -24.81
N LYS A 289 -12.99 -23.63 -26.05
CA LYS A 289 -13.97 -24.68 -26.32
C LYS A 289 -13.27 -26.03 -26.40
N CYS A 290 -13.75 -27.01 -25.64
CA CYS A 290 -13.15 -28.36 -25.66
C CYS A 290 -13.79 -29.23 -26.73
N VAL A 291 -12.95 -29.93 -27.50
CA VAL A 291 -13.39 -30.95 -28.44
C VAL A 291 -13.64 -32.24 -27.67
N THR A 292 -14.90 -32.53 -27.37
CA THR A 292 -15.32 -33.75 -26.65
C THR A 292 -15.67 -34.92 -27.58
N ASN A 293 -15.84 -34.65 -28.87
CA ASN A 293 -16.09 -35.68 -29.88
C ASN A 293 -14.79 -36.41 -30.21
N CYS A 294 -14.61 -37.60 -29.63
CA CYS A 294 -13.45 -38.43 -29.88
C CYS A 294 -13.61 -39.29 -31.14
N PRO A 295 -12.48 -39.65 -31.78
CA PRO A 295 -12.49 -40.61 -32.88
C PRO A 295 -13.03 -41.98 -32.42
N LEU A 296 -13.49 -42.79 -33.37
CA LEU A 296 -14.05 -44.11 -33.09
C LEU A 296 -13.10 -44.93 -32.22
N GLY A 297 -13.64 -45.59 -31.20
CA GLY A 297 -12.86 -46.38 -30.23
C GLY A 297 -12.10 -45.59 -29.16
N HIS A 298 -12.27 -44.27 -29.11
CA HIS A 298 -11.70 -43.40 -28.09
C HIS A 298 -12.79 -42.73 -27.26
N GLN A 299 -12.48 -42.47 -25.99
CA GLN A 299 -13.35 -41.78 -25.05
C GLN A 299 -12.64 -40.57 -24.45
N TYR A 300 -13.37 -39.45 -24.36
CA TYR A 300 -12.85 -38.22 -23.79
C TYR A 300 -12.65 -38.40 -22.28
N THR A 301 -11.42 -38.16 -21.82
CA THR A 301 -11.05 -38.25 -20.41
C THR A 301 -10.58 -36.88 -19.95
N LYS A 302 -11.29 -36.28 -18.98
CA LYS A 302 -10.88 -35.00 -18.38
C LYS A 302 -9.58 -35.19 -17.60
N VAL A 303 -8.61 -34.32 -17.84
CA VAL A 303 -7.32 -34.31 -17.11
C VAL A 303 -7.36 -33.25 -16.03
N THR A 304 -7.06 -33.61 -14.79
CA THR A 304 -7.00 -32.69 -13.65
C THR A 304 -5.94 -31.62 -13.88
N GLY A 305 -6.30 -30.35 -13.72
CA GLY A 305 -5.40 -29.21 -13.92
C GLY A 305 -5.28 -28.72 -15.37
N LYS A 306 -5.93 -29.35 -16.35
CA LYS A 306 -6.04 -28.84 -17.73
C LYS A 306 -7.47 -28.39 -18.05
N CYS A 307 -7.57 -27.33 -18.87
CA CYS A 307 -8.85 -26.84 -19.39
C CYS A 307 -9.60 -27.93 -20.19
N CYS A 308 -8.92 -28.58 -21.14
CA CYS A 308 -9.49 -29.67 -21.91
C CYS A 308 -8.82 -31.00 -21.58
N GLY A 309 -9.62 -32.06 -21.67
CA GLY A 309 -9.18 -33.44 -21.55
C GLY A 309 -8.62 -33.97 -22.85
N GLU A 310 -8.32 -35.26 -22.85
CA GLU A 310 -7.69 -35.96 -23.97
C GLU A 310 -8.55 -37.17 -24.36
N CYS A 311 -8.62 -37.47 -25.66
CA CYS A 311 -9.26 -38.68 -26.15
C CYS A 311 -8.33 -39.86 -25.95
N LYS A 312 -8.69 -40.77 -25.04
CA LYS A 312 -7.94 -42.01 -24.80
C LYS A 312 -8.69 -43.17 -25.41
N GLN A 313 -7.97 -44.06 -26.07
CA GLN A 313 -8.55 -45.30 -26.57
C GLN A 313 -9.12 -46.09 -25.39
N ASN A 314 -10.31 -46.65 -25.53
CA ASN A 314 -10.97 -47.45 -24.49
C ASN A 314 -11.46 -48.82 -24.97
N VAL A 315 -11.30 -49.12 -26.26
CA VAL A 315 -11.74 -50.36 -26.93
C VAL A 315 -10.80 -50.70 -28.09
N CYS A 316 -10.81 -51.94 -28.56
CA CYS A 316 -10.09 -52.32 -29.78
C CYS A 316 -10.92 -52.00 -31.03
N ILE A 317 -10.23 -51.67 -32.12
CA ILE A 317 -10.85 -51.41 -33.42
C ILE A 317 -10.39 -52.51 -34.38
N TRP A 318 -11.32 -53.29 -34.91
CA TRP A 318 -11.04 -54.37 -35.87
C TRP A 318 -11.95 -54.25 -37.09
N ASN A 319 -11.36 -54.08 -38.29
CA ASN A 319 -12.10 -53.83 -39.54
C ASN A 319 -13.15 -52.71 -39.44
N GLY A 320 -12.84 -51.63 -38.72
CA GLY A 320 -13.74 -50.48 -38.53
C GLY A 320 -14.89 -50.72 -37.53
N GLN A 321 -14.94 -51.87 -36.87
CA GLN A 321 -15.89 -52.17 -35.81
C GLN A 321 -15.25 -52.06 -34.43
N ILE A 322 -16.03 -51.63 -33.45
CA ILE A 322 -15.64 -51.59 -32.04
C ILE A 322 -15.73 -53.01 -31.46
N LYS A 323 -14.68 -53.43 -30.77
CA LYS A 323 -14.62 -54.67 -30.00
C LYS A 323 -14.29 -54.34 -28.55
N GLU A 324 -15.19 -54.72 -27.65
CA GLU A 324 -15.00 -54.50 -26.21
C GLU A 324 -13.85 -55.36 -25.68
N VAL A 325 -13.18 -54.88 -24.63
CA VAL A 325 -12.08 -55.62 -24.01
C VAL A 325 -12.56 -56.97 -23.49
N GLY A 326 -11.80 -58.03 -23.75
CA GLY A 326 -12.12 -59.40 -23.39
C GLY A 326 -13.02 -60.13 -24.41
N THR A 327 -13.55 -59.42 -25.42
CA THR A 327 -14.29 -60.09 -26.50
C THR A 327 -13.34 -60.90 -27.38
N THR A 328 -13.76 -62.12 -27.74
CA THR A 328 -13.05 -63.00 -28.67
C THR A 328 -13.95 -63.29 -29.87
N TRP A 329 -13.39 -63.24 -31.08
CA TRP A 329 -14.12 -63.53 -32.31
C TRP A 329 -13.25 -64.30 -33.30
N THR A 330 -13.87 -65.17 -34.08
CA THR A 330 -13.17 -65.98 -35.09
C THR A 330 -13.23 -65.28 -36.45
N SER A 331 -12.12 -65.29 -37.18
CA SER A 331 -12.11 -64.81 -38.57
C SER A 331 -12.96 -65.71 -39.47
N GLU A 332 -13.79 -65.11 -40.33
CA GLU A 332 -14.66 -65.85 -41.26
C GLU A 332 -13.89 -66.81 -42.20
N ASN A 333 -12.61 -66.52 -42.51
CA ASN A 333 -11.87 -67.23 -43.57
C ASN A 333 -10.50 -67.81 -43.16
N THR A 334 -9.99 -67.52 -41.96
CA THR A 334 -8.58 -67.86 -41.60
C THR A 334 -8.42 -68.71 -40.34
N CYS A 335 -9.50 -69.12 -39.68
CA CYS A 335 -9.44 -69.96 -38.48
C CYS A 335 -8.51 -69.42 -37.37
N ILE A 336 -8.46 -68.09 -37.23
CA ILE A 336 -7.74 -67.38 -36.18
C ILE A 336 -8.79 -66.80 -35.24
N ASN A 337 -8.60 -67.04 -33.93
CA ASN A 337 -9.38 -66.35 -32.91
C ASN A 337 -8.65 -65.06 -32.55
N TYR A 338 -9.33 -63.94 -32.67
CA TYR A 338 -8.81 -62.64 -32.25
C TYR A 338 -9.45 -62.27 -30.93
N THR A 339 -8.64 -61.83 -29.98
CA THR A 339 -9.12 -61.32 -28.69
C THR A 339 -8.70 -59.87 -28.53
N CYS A 340 -9.64 -59.00 -28.14
CA CYS A 340 -9.32 -57.64 -27.74
C CYS A 340 -8.78 -57.63 -26.31
N THR A 341 -7.55 -57.19 -26.11
CA THR A 341 -6.89 -57.17 -24.80
C THR A 341 -6.13 -55.86 -24.60
N VAL A 342 -5.75 -55.57 -23.36
CA VAL A 342 -4.87 -54.46 -23.02
C VAL A 342 -3.46 -55.00 -22.85
N VAL A 343 -2.56 -54.63 -23.74
CA VAL A 343 -1.13 -55.00 -23.72
C VAL A 343 -0.34 -53.74 -23.44
N ASP A 344 0.46 -53.73 -22.38
CA ASP A 344 1.27 -52.57 -21.95
C ASP A 344 0.47 -51.27 -21.77
N GLY A 345 -0.81 -51.37 -21.43
CA GLY A 345 -1.71 -50.23 -21.27
C GLY A 345 -2.37 -49.74 -22.56
N GLU A 346 -2.11 -50.39 -23.70
CA GLU A 346 -2.73 -50.08 -24.99
C GLU A 346 -3.70 -51.18 -25.45
N PHE A 347 -4.76 -50.78 -26.14
CA PHE A 347 -5.82 -51.69 -26.59
C PHE A 347 -5.40 -52.33 -27.91
N SER A 348 -5.08 -53.62 -27.87
CA SER A 348 -4.56 -54.38 -29.00
C SER A 348 -5.40 -55.63 -29.28
N VAL A 349 -5.47 -56.00 -30.55
CA VAL A 349 -6.10 -57.25 -30.99
C VAL A 349 -5.01 -58.31 -31.12
N ILE A 350 -5.07 -59.35 -30.29
CA ILE A 350 -4.10 -60.44 -30.31
C ILE A 350 -4.69 -61.62 -31.11
N PRO A 351 -4.00 -62.13 -32.14
CA PRO A 351 -4.37 -63.36 -32.83
C PRO A 351 -3.91 -64.59 -32.03
N GLU A 352 -4.79 -65.58 -31.92
CA GLU A 352 -4.53 -66.90 -31.37
C GLU A 352 -4.74 -67.95 -32.48
N HIS A 353 -3.66 -68.66 -32.80
CA HIS A 353 -3.68 -69.74 -33.79
C HIS A 353 -4.01 -71.07 -33.11
N PRO A 354 -4.93 -71.88 -33.64
CA PRO A 354 -5.12 -73.25 -33.18
C PRO A 354 -3.82 -74.05 -33.39
N SER A 355 -3.38 -74.76 -32.36
CA SER A 355 -2.19 -75.62 -32.43
C SER A 355 -2.51 -76.90 -33.22
N CYS A 356 -1.96 -77.04 -34.43
CA CYS A 356 -2.16 -78.23 -35.25
C CYS A 356 -1.20 -79.39 -34.90
N PRO A 357 -1.66 -80.66 -34.94
CA PRO A 357 -0.79 -81.83 -34.85
C PRO A 357 0.23 -81.89 -36.01
N ASN A 358 1.37 -82.53 -35.78
CA ASN A 358 2.44 -82.68 -36.78
C ASN A 358 1.96 -83.46 -38.03
N PHE A 359 2.07 -82.88 -39.23
CA PHE A 359 1.55 -83.48 -40.48
C PHE A 359 2.60 -84.40 -41.12
N PRO A 360 2.32 -85.69 -41.36
CA PRO A 360 3.29 -86.61 -41.99
C PRO A 360 3.61 -86.21 -43.44
N GLU A 361 4.89 -86.12 -43.82
CA GLU A 361 5.32 -85.74 -45.18
C GLU A 361 4.88 -86.76 -46.26
N ASP A 362 4.75 -88.04 -45.90
CA ASP A 362 4.37 -89.13 -46.81
C ASP A 362 2.86 -89.47 -46.78
N CYS A 363 1.99 -88.47 -46.59
CA CYS A 363 0.55 -88.69 -46.68
C CYS A 363 0.06 -88.67 -48.15
N PRO A 364 -0.54 -89.76 -48.67
CA PRO A 364 -1.12 -89.79 -50.02
C PRO A 364 -2.21 -88.73 -50.19
N ALA A 365 -2.24 -88.06 -51.35
CA ALA A 365 -3.12 -86.91 -51.60
C ALA A 365 -4.63 -87.22 -51.44
N ASP A 366 -5.02 -88.48 -51.65
CA ASP A 366 -6.38 -88.99 -51.49
C ASP A 366 -6.79 -89.24 -50.03
N ARG A 367 -5.87 -89.08 -49.07
CA ARG A 367 -6.07 -89.35 -47.64
C ARG A 367 -5.93 -88.12 -46.74
N ILE A 368 -5.75 -86.94 -47.35
CA ILE A 368 -5.71 -85.66 -46.64
C ILE A 368 -7.14 -85.22 -46.35
N VAL A 369 -7.51 -85.19 -45.08
CA VAL A 369 -8.81 -84.67 -44.63
C VAL A 369 -8.58 -83.39 -43.86
N GLU A 370 -9.39 -82.37 -44.14
CA GLU A 370 -9.37 -81.10 -43.41
C GLU A 370 -10.41 -81.18 -42.30
N LYS A 371 -9.94 -81.14 -41.05
CA LYS A 371 -10.80 -81.21 -39.86
C LYS A 371 -10.32 -80.19 -38.84
N ASP A 372 -11.25 -79.37 -38.36
CA ASP A 372 -10.99 -78.32 -37.38
C ASP A 372 -9.78 -77.42 -37.77
N CYS A 373 -9.71 -77.06 -39.06
CA CYS A 373 -8.68 -76.20 -39.67
C CYS A 373 -7.24 -76.75 -39.68
N CYS A 374 -7.06 -78.04 -39.39
CA CYS A 374 -5.79 -78.75 -39.55
C CYS A 374 -5.91 -79.83 -40.64
N LYS A 375 -4.83 -80.03 -41.39
CA LYS A 375 -4.69 -81.18 -42.30
C LYS A 375 -4.35 -82.42 -41.46
N ILE A 376 -5.10 -83.50 -41.62
CA ILE A 376 -4.86 -84.78 -40.93
C ILE A 376 -4.81 -85.94 -41.95
N CYS A 377 -3.97 -86.94 -41.69
CA CYS A 377 -3.79 -88.13 -42.54
C CYS A 377 -4.55 -89.34 -41.95
N GLY A 378 -5.39 -90.03 -42.75
CA GLY A 378 -6.20 -91.17 -42.28
C GLY A 378 -5.41 -92.48 -42.02
N PRO A 379 -5.85 -93.39 -41.11
CA PRO A 379 -5.05 -94.54 -40.63
C PRO A 379 -4.91 -95.73 -41.61
N SER A 380 -3.72 -96.36 -41.67
CA SER A 380 -3.37 -97.53 -42.54
C SER A 380 -3.43 -98.87 -41.80
N ALA A 381 -3.79 -99.96 -42.49
CA ALA A 381 -4.19 -101.27 -41.93
C ALA A 381 -3.10 -102.38 -41.96
N GLU A 382 -1.80 -102.05 -41.91
CA GLU A 382 -0.72 -103.05 -42.11
C GLU A 382 0.33 -103.17 -41.00
N ASN A 383 0.03 -102.78 -39.75
CA ASN A 383 0.91 -103.09 -38.62
C ASN A 383 0.13 -103.62 -37.41
N LYS A 384 -0.35 -104.86 -37.50
CA LYS A 384 -0.73 -105.63 -36.31
C LYS A 384 0.53 -106.34 -35.79
N VAL A 385 1.10 -105.83 -34.68
CA VAL A 385 2.18 -106.50 -33.94
C VAL A 385 1.65 -107.86 -33.48
N GLN A 386 2.30 -108.96 -33.87
CA GLN A 386 1.90 -110.31 -33.44
C GLN A 386 2.18 -110.50 -31.94
N CYS A 387 1.26 -111.08 -31.18
CA CYS A 387 1.42 -111.32 -29.74
C CYS A 387 2.66 -112.18 -29.44
N GLY A 388 3.61 -111.61 -28.68
CA GLY A 388 4.86 -112.27 -28.32
C GLY A 388 5.52 -111.67 -27.07
N PRO A 389 6.49 -112.37 -26.46
CA PRO A 389 7.32 -111.80 -25.41
C PRO A 389 8.31 -110.80 -26.02
N GLU A 390 8.42 -109.63 -25.40
CA GLU A 390 9.35 -108.58 -25.77
C GLU A 390 10.07 -108.07 -24.52
N ALA A 391 11.37 -107.78 -24.63
CA ALA A 391 12.13 -107.21 -23.53
C ALA A 391 11.65 -105.78 -23.25
N MET A 392 11.42 -105.45 -21.98
CA MET A 392 11.22 -104.07 -21.58
C MET A 392 12.49 -103.25 -21.86
N LYS A 393 12.31 -101.99 -22.27
CA LYS A 393 13.45 -101.09 -22.44
C LYS A 393 14.16 -100.90 -21.10
N LEU A 394 15.49 -100.97 -21.13
CA LEU A 394 16.35 -100.99 -19.95
C LEU A 394 16.21 -99.75 -19.07
N ASP A 395 15.96 -98.58 -19.66
CA ASP A 395 15.74 -97.33 -18.94
C ASP A 395 14.47 -97.35 -18.07
N TYR A 396 13.44 -98.10 -18.49
CA TYR A 396 12.20 -98.25 -17.74
C TYR A 396 12.27 -99.29 -16.62
N THR A 397 13.31 -100.13 -16.58
CA THR A 397 13.43 -101.16 -15.55
C THR A 397 14.14 -100.65 -14.30
N ILE A 398 14.83 -99.50 -14.35
CA ILE A 398 15.50 -98.89 -13.20
C ILE A 398 14.47 -98.48 -12.14
N ARG A 399 14.63 -98.97 -10.89
CA ARG A 399 13.71 -98.75 -9.75
C ARG A 399 12.28 -99.22 -9.98
N LEU A 400 12.06 -100.09 -10.97
CA LEU A 400 10.74 -100.63 -11.28
C LEU A 400 10.26 -101.62 -10.22
N ILE A 401 11.18 -102.39 -9.63
CA ILE A 401 10.85 -103.42 -8.64
C ILE A 401 11.18 -102.90 -7.25
N GLU A 402 10.18 -102.96 -6.38
CA GLU A 402 10.24 -102.49 -5.01
C GLU A 402 9.70 -103.55 -4.06
N GLU A 403 10.42 -103.80 -2.97
CA GLU A 403 9.98 -104.70 -1.91
C GLU A 403 10.32 -104.15 -0.53
N SER A 404 9.41 -104.37 0.42
CA SER A 404 9.60 -103.96 1.81
C SER A 404 10.19 -105.11 2.63
N LYS A 405 11.35 -104.87 3.25
CA LYS A 405 12.00 -105.78 4.20
C LYS A 405 11.73 -105.29 5.63
N GLY A 406 10.67 -105.78 6.25
CA GLY A 406 10.24 -105.31 7.58
C GLY A 406 9.50 -103.96 7.54
N ILE A 407 9.47 -103.25 8.68
CA ILE A 407 8.58 -102.06 8.86
C ILE A 407 9.16 -100.78 8.24
N ARG A 408 10.49 -100.68 8.05
CA ARG A 408 11.15 -99.42 7.65
C ARG A 408 12.19 -99.53 6.54
N THR A 409 12.50 -100.74 6.06
CA THR A 409 13.49 -100.92 4.99
C THR A 409 12.80 -101.18 3.65
N LYS A 410 13.12 -100.35 2.67
CA LYS A 410 12.64 -100.46 1.29
C LYS A 410 13.81 -100.87 0.40
N CYS A 411 13.61 -101.87 -0.43
CA CYS A 411 14.63 -102.40 -1.33
C CYS A 411 14.18 -102.22 -2.78
N THR A 412 15.05 -101.66 -3.61
CA THR A 412 14.75 -101.41 -5.03
C THR A 412 15.92 -101.82 -5.91
N ASN A 413 15.67 -102.16 -7.16
CA ASN A 413 16.76 -102.34 -8.13
C ASN A 413 17.28 -100.96 -8.56
N HIS A 414 18.58 -100.72 -8.42
CA HIS A 414 19.19 -99.44 -8.82
C HIS A 414 19.76 -99.49 -10.24
N GLU A 415 20.09 -100.68 -10.73
CA GLU A 415 20.54 -100.92 -12.09
C GLU A 415 19.39 -101.42 -12.96
N ALA A 416 19.54 -101.27 -14.28
CA ALA A 416 18.58 -101.80 -15.24
C ALA A 416 18.57 -103.34 -15.16
N ILE A 417 17.37 -103.92 -15.24
CA ILE A 417 17.17 -105.37 -15.25
C ILE A 417 17.19 -105.85 -16.70
N ASP A 418 18.24 -106.58 -17.06
CA ASP A 418 18.33 -107.27 -18.36
C ASP A 418 17.33 -108.42 -18.43
N ASN A 419 16.76 -108.63 -19.63
CA ASN A 419 15.83 -109.72 -19.92
C ASN A 419 14.52 -109.72 -19.10
N LEU A 420 14.11 -108.55 -18.58
CA LEU A 420 12.78 -108.39 -18.00
C LEU A 420 11.73 -108.35 -19.13
N MET A 421 11.07 -109.49 -19.37
CA MET A 421 10.13 -109.65 -20.49
C MET A 421 8.71 -109.18 -20.15
N GLN A 422 7.96 -108.76 -21.17
CA GLN A 422 6.52 -108.50 -21.11
C GLN A 422 5.83 -109.05 -22.37
N CYS A 423 4.53 -109.32 -22.31
CA CYS A 423 3.76 -109.70 -23.50
C CYS A 423 3.21 -108.47 -24.19
N ILE A 424 3.60 -108.24 -25.44
CA ILE A 424 3.08 -107.17 -26.29
C ILE A 424 2.54 -107.77 -27.59
N GLY A 425 1.42 -107.24 -28.05
CA GLY A 425 0.91 -107.47 -29.39
C GLY A 425 -0.60 -107.35 -29.47
N SER A 426 -1.11 -107.60 -30.67
CA SER A 426 -2.51 -107.52 -31.02
C SER A 426 -3.11 -108.92 -31.11
N CYS A 427 -4.33 -109.07 -30.58
CA CYS A 427 -5.11 -110.30 -30.66
C CYS A 427 -6.46 -110.00 -31.31
N ASP A 428 -6.91 -110.90 -32.18
CA ASP A 428 -8.21 -110.75 -32.83
C ASP A 428 -9.34 -111.01 -31.84
N SER A 429 -10.18 -110.00 -31.66
CA SER A 429 -11.38 -110.02 -30.84
C SER A 429 -12.56 -109.55 -31.68
N HIS A 430 -13.71 -110.17 -31.53
CA HIS A 430 -14.89 -109.82 -32.30
C HIS A 430 -16.18 -110.10 -31.54
N THR A 431 -17.22 -109.37 -31.91
CA THR A 431 -18.58 -109.58 -31.42
C THR A 431 -19.45 -109.89 -32.62
N LYS A 432 -20.15 -111.02 -32.59
CA LYS A 432 -21.04 -111.45 -33.68
C LYS A 432 -22.42 -111.77 -33.14
N PHE A 433 -23.44 -111.48 -33.94
CA PHE A 433 -24.81 -111.83 -33.60
C PHE A 433 -25.02 -113.33 -33.79
N ASN A 434 -25.44 -114.04 -32.74
CA ASN A 434 -25.78 -115.46 -32.81
C ASN A 434 -27.31 -115.60 -32.94
N SER A 435 -27.74 -116.06 -34.11
CA SER A 435 -29.17 -116.21 -34.44
C SER A 435 -29.88 -117.32 -33.66
N LEU A 436 -29.16 -118.27 -33.07
CA LEU A 436 -29.73 -119.34 -32.22
C LEU A 436 -30.05 -118.83 -30.81
N THR A 437 -29.20 -117.96 -30.24
CA THR A 437 -29.38 -117.40 -28.89
C THR A 437 -30.12 -116.06 -28.91
N GLY A 438 -30.25 -115.42 -30.08
CA GLY A 438 -30.89 -114.10 -30.24
C GLY A 438 -30.08 -112.95 -29.65
N ALA A 439 -28.81 -113.19 -29.31
CA ALA A 439 -27.93 -112.24 -28.63
C ALA A 439 -26.59 -112.09 -29.36
N PHE A 440 -25.86 -111.03 -29.04
CA PHE A 440 -24.48 -110.85 -29.48
C PHE A 440 -23.53 -111.64 -28.58
N GLU A 441 -22.75 -112.52 -29.18
CA GLU A 441 -21.70 -113.28 -28.50
C GLU A 441 -20.36 -112.61 -28.78
N THR A 442 -19.60 -112.36 -27.73
CA THR A 442 -18.30 -111.70 -27.80
C THR A 442 -17.20 -112.69 -27.49
N GLU A 443 -16.25 -112.82 -28.41
CA GLU A 443 -15.00 -113.53 -28.22
C GLU A 443 -13.88 -112.49 -28.08
N CYS A 444 -13.38 -112.35 -26.86
CA CYS A 444 -12.33 -111.39 -26.51
C CYS A 444 -11.05 -112.16 -26.22
N ASN A 445 -9.97 -111.80 -26.91
CA ASN A 445 -8.64 -112.35 -26.72
C ASN A 445 -7.66 -111.23 -26.37
N CYS A 446 -6.84 -111.43 -25.33
CA CYS A 446 -5.75 -110.54 -24.95
C CYS A 446 -4.40 -111.27 -25.07
N CYS A 447 -3.33 -110.52 -25.37
CA CYS A 447 -1.98 -111.05 -25.39
C CYS A 447 -1.51 -111.29 -23.95
N GLN A 448 -1.37 -112.56 -23.56
CA GLN A 448 -1.06 -112.96 -22.18
C GLN A 448 0.06 -114.00 -22.14
N ALA A 449 0.75 -114.08 -21.01
CA ALA A 449 1.82 -115.06 -20.80
C ALA A 449 1.22 -116.47 -20.65
N THR A 450 1.68 -117.40 -21.48
CA THR A 450 1.29 -118.82 -21.41
C THR A 450 2.30 -119.69 -20.67
N SER A 451 3.56 -119.26 -20.64
CA SER A 451 4.60 -119.84 -19.79
C SER A 451 5.47 -118.73 -19.21
N THR A 452 6.01 -118.98 -18.03
CA THR A 452 6.94 -118.07 -17.35
C THR A 452 8.25 -118.78 -17.04
N MET A 453 9.33 -118.01 -16.93
CA MET A 453 10.63 -118.46 -16.45
C MET A 453 11.06 -117.61 -15.25
N PRO A 454 11.81 -118.17 -14.28
CA PRO A 454 12.35 -117.40 -13.17
C PRO A 454 13.52 -116.51 -13.63
N LEU A 455 13.54 -115.28 -13.13
CA LEU A 455 14.60 -114.29 -13.29
C LEU A 455 14.99 -113.76 -11.91
N THR A 456 16.23 -114.02 -11.49
CA THR A 456 16.76 -113.52 -10.22
C THR A 456 17.40 -112.15 -10.42
N ILE A 457 17.03 -111.19 -9.56
CA ILE A 457 17.54 -109.82 -9.57
C ILE A 457 18.04 -109.41 -8.19
N GLU A 458 18.95 -108.45 -8.14
CA GLU A 458 19.45 -107.87 -6.90
C GLU A 458 18.72 -106.56 -6.56
N LEU A 459 18.26 -106.45 -5.31
CA LEU A 459 17.64 -105.26 -4.75
C LEU A 459 18.56 -104.66 -3.68
N GLN A 460 18.85 -103.36 -3.81
CA GLN A 460 19.57 -102.61 -2.80
C GLN A 460 18.59 -102.02 -1.80
N CYS A 461 18.80 -102.32 -0.52
CA CYS A 461 17.95 -101.87 0.57
C CYS A 461 18.45 -100.55 1.18
N THR A 462 17.52 -99.75 1.72
CA THR A 462 17.86 -98.49 2.41
C THR A 462 18.74 -98.69 3.65
N ASP A 463 18.84 -99.90 4.20
CA ASP A 463 19.73 -100.26 5.31
C ASP A 463 21.14 -100.70 4.86
N GLY A 464 21.43 -100.61 3.55
CA GLY A 464 22.70 -100.99 2.94
C GLY A 464 22.85 -102.48 2.67
N THR A 465 21.86 -103.32 3.00
CA THR A 465 21.89 -104.74 2.65
C THR A 465 21.46 -104.99 1.20
N ILE A 466 21.92 -106.09 0.61
CA ILE A 466 21.48 -106.57 -0.71
C ILE A 466 20.55 -107.77 -0.50
N MET A 467 19.47 -107.82 -1.27
CA MET A 467 18.50 -108.92 -1.29
C MET A 467 18.36 -109.44 -2.72
N GLU A 468 18.40 -110.75 -2.91
CA GLU A 468 18.02 -111.37 -4.17
C GLU A 468 16.51 -111.60 -4.21
N LYS A 469 15.87 -111.27 -5.34
CA LYS A 469 14.46 -111.53 -5.61
C LYS A 469 14.29 -112.30 -6.89
N GLU A 470 13.50 -113.37 -6.85
CA GLU A 470 13.09 -114.11 -8.03
C GLU A 470 11.76 -113.56 -8.58
N LEU A 471 11.75 -113.22 -9.87
CA LEU A 471 10.58 -112.78 -10.62
C LEU A 471 10.19 -113.82 -11.65
N LEU A 472 8.89 -114.02 -11.86
CA LEU A 472 8.39 -114.84 -12.96
C LEU A 472 8.13 -113.93 -14.16
N VAL A 473 8.98 -114.03 -15.18
CA VAL A 473 8.83 -113.25 -16.43
C VAL A 473 8.25 -114.13 -17.54
N PRO A 474 7.48 -113.56 -18.48
CA PRO A 474 6.95 -114.31 -19.62
C PRO A 474 8.05 -114.94 -20.47
N ASN A 475 7.94 -116.26 -20.68
CA ASN A 475 8.80 -117.01 -21.60
C ASN A 475 8.09 -117.21 -22.96
N THR A 476 6.77 -117.39 -22.95
CA THR A 476 5.93 -117.42 -24.16
C THR A 476 4.65 -116.64 -23.94
N CYS A 477 4.17 -115.97 -24.99
CA CYS A 477 2.91 -115.23 -24.98
C CYS A 477 2.01 -115.73 -26.11
N SER A 478 0.71 -115.76 -25.88
CA SER A 478 -0.28 -116.02 -26.94
C SER A 478 -1.58 -115.29 -26.67
N CYS A 479 -2.44 -115.27 -27.68
CA CYS A 479 -3.79 -114.73 -27.53
C CYS A 479 -4.65 -115.72 -26.73
N VAL A 480 -5.11 -115.28 -25.55
CA VAL A 480 -5.93 -116.08 -24.64
C VAL A 480 -7.19 -115.29 -24.30
N GLY A 481 -8.30 -116.00 -24.08
CA GLY A 481 -9.58 -115.44 -23.68
C GLY A 481 -9.43 -114.43 -22.53
N CYS A 482 -10.13 -113.31 -22.64
CA CYS A 482 -10.13 -112.26 -21.62
C CYS A 482 -10.69 -112.83 -20.30
N ASN A 483 -9.82 -113.05 -19.31
CA ASN A 483 -10.22 -113.64 -18.04
C ASN A 483 -11.01 -112.63 -17.20
N THR A 484 -12.28 -112.92 -16.91
CA THR A 484 -13.02 -112.30 -15.82
C THR A 484 -12.73 -113.07 -14.53
N ALA A 485 -11.87 -112.46 -13.67
CA ALA A 485 -11.51 -112.80 -12.29
C ALA A 485 -10.24 -113.63 -12.00
N GLY A 486 -9.37 -113.08 -11.11
CA GLY A 486 -8.64 -113.87 -10.11
C GLY A 486 -7.12 -113.71 -10.04
N TYR A 487 -6.63 -112.67 -9.33
CA TYR A 487 -5.36 -112.78 -8.61
C TYR A 487 -5.43 -114.01 -7.69
N LYS A 488 -4.77 -115.12 -8.07
CA LYS A 488 -4.51 -116.23 -7.15
C LYS A 488 -3.47 -115.75 -6.14
N LYS A 489 -3.90 -115.32 -4.95
CA LYS A 489 -3.03 -115.28 -3.77
C LYS A 489 -2.47 -116.68 -3.54
N THR A 490 -1.17 -116.85 -3.74
CA THR A 490 -0.43 -117.99 -3.21
C THR A 490 -0.53 -117.95 -1.67
N LYS A 491 -1.10 -119.01 -1.09
CA LYS A 491 -1.10 -119.25 0.36
C LYS A 491 0.34 -119.52 0.80
N THR A 492 0.83 -118.74 1.76
CA THR A 492 1.95 -119.11 2.64
C THR A 492 1.38 -119.16 4.07
N PRO A 493 1.75 -120.15 4.89
CA PRO A 493 0.92 -120.63 5.99
C PRO A 493 0.90 -119.71 7.21
N ALA A 494 -0.19 -119.86 7.97
CA ALA A 494 -0.45 -119.18 9.22
C ALA A 494 0.66 -119.39 10.25
N ASN A 495 1.05 -118.31 10.92
CA ASN A 495 1.40 -118.38 12.33
C ASN A 495 0.65 -117.27 13.08
N THR A 496 -0.25 -117.76 13.93
CA THR A 496 -0.99 -117.11 15.01
C THR A 496 -0.12 -116.23 15.88
N PHE A 497 -0.59 -115.03 16.24
CA PHE A 497 -0.64 -114.56 17.64
C PHE A 497 -1.53 -113.31 17.74
N SER A 498 -2.22 -113.18 18.87
CA SER A 498 -3.47 -112.44 19.06
C SER A 498 -3.37 -111.37 20.16
N TRP A 499 -4.33 -110.43 20.09
CA TRP A 499 -5.01 -109.66 21.16
C TRP A 499 -4.85 -108.12 21.26
N GLY A 500 -6.02 -107.49 21.49
CA GLY A 500 -6.26 -106.12 22.00
C GLY A 500 -6.78 -105.17 20.92
N LYS A 501 -8.08 -105.04 20.61
CA LYS A 501 -9.18 -104.42 21.39
C LYS A 501 -8.77 -103.16 22.16
N ASP A 502 -9.20 -102.01 21.62
CA ASP A 502 -9.87 -100.85 22.26
C ASP A 502 -9.68 -99.67 21.27
N GLY A 503 -10.60 -98.77 20.97
CA GLY A 503 -11.92 -98.44 21.48
C GLY A 503 -12.50 -97.33 20.59
N VAL A 504 -13.82 -97.20 20.70
CA VAL A 504 -14.72 -96.27 20.01
C VAL A 504 -14.41 -94.80 20.36
N THR A 505 -14.54 -93.85 19.42
CA THR A 505 -15.47 -92.70 19.54
C THR A 505 -15.51 -91.77 18.32
N ASN A 506 -16.75 -91.47 17.92
CA ASN A 506 -17.20 -90.36 17.08
C ASN A 506 -16.79 -89.01 17.67
N ILE A 507 -16.47 -88.03 16.81
CA ILE A 507 -16.91 -86.63 17.00
C ILE A 507 -17.39 -86.07 15.66
N SER A 508 -18.62 -85.58 15.70
CA SER A 508 -19.30 -84.77 14.73
C SER A 508 -18.97 -83.28 14.91
N LYS A 509 -19.34 -82.48 13.90
CA LYS A 509 -20.15 -81.23 14.03
C LYS A 509 -19.47 -79.89 13.70
N PHE A 510 -20.32 -79.06 13.06
CA PHE A 510 -20.31 -77.62 12.80
C PHE A 510 -19.33 -77.10 11.72
N GLY A 511 -19.76 -76.38 10.68
CA GLY A 511 -20.98 -75.62 10.46
C GLY A 511 -20.71 -74.12 10.63
N SER A 512 -20.64 -73.41 9.50
CA SER A 512 -21.14 -72.06 9.21
C SER A 512 -20.71 -71.67 7.81
#